data_AF-A0A539DRH8-F1
#
_entry.id   AF-A0A539DRH8-F1
#
_cell.length_a   1.000
_cell.length_b   1.000
_cell.length_c   1.000
_cell.angle_alpha   90.00
_cell.angle_beta   90.00
_cell.angle_gamma   90.00
#
_symmetry.space_group_name_H-M   'P 1'
#
loop_
_entity.id
_entity.type
_entity.pdbx_description
1 polymer ?
#
loop_
_entity_poly.entity_id
_entity_poly.type
_entity_poly.pdbx_seq_one_letter_code
_entity_poly.pdbx_strand_id
1 'polypeptide(L)'
;SHEMYKAVLDDHAKTVFNGRILVRKDAQKTDSKQTNKNLLLSDTALVNTNPQLEIYADDVKCTHGATIGQLDESMIFYLRSRGIGAVAAEHLLTYAFANDIVGRIQVPALRESLNDYLVHRLRDEDVSEEVI
;
A
#
# COMPACT_ATOMS: atom_id res chain seq x y z
N SER A 1 4.13 17.64 -7.24
CA SER A 1 3.32 17.04 -6.16
C SER A 1 3.94 15.73 -5.72
N HIS A 2 3.71 15.26 -4.50
CA HIS A 2 4.12 13.91 -4.09
C HIS A 2 2.89 13.13 -3.65
N GLU A 3 2.63 12.04 -4.35
CA GLU A 3 1.43 11.22 -4.16
C GLU A 3 1.84 9.78 -3.87
N MET A 4 1.24 9.21 -2.82
CA MET A 4 1.46 7.84 -2.41
C MET A 4 0.12 7.15 -2.22
N TYR A 5 -0.10 6.08 -2.97
CA TYR A 5 -1.27 5.23 -2.90
C TYR A 5 -0.82 3.84 -2.50
N LYS A 6 -1.48 3.25 -1.50
CA LYS A 6 -1.27 1.86 -1.11
C LYS A 6 -2.58 1.11 -1.08
N ALA A 7 -2.56 -0.13 -1.52
CA ALA A 7 -3.69 -1.05 -1.42
C ALA A 7 -3.23 -2.38 -0.83
N VAL A 8 -4.03 -2.94 0.07
CA VAL A 8 -3.93 -4.32 0.56
C VAL A 8 -5.23 -5.00 0.14
N LEU A 9 -5.13 -6.14 -0.54
CA LEU A 9 -6.28 -6.84 -1.11
C LEU A 9 -6.23 -8.29 -0.68
N ASP A 10 -7.36 -8.79 -0.18
CA ASP A 10 -7.52 -10.18 0.21
C ASP A 10 -8.77 -10.80 -0.44
N ASP A 11 -8.91 -12.11 -0.34
CA ASP A 11 -10.01 -12.89 -0.93
C ASP A 11 -10.25 -12.49 -2.39
N HIS A 12 -11.49 -12.13 -2.75
CA HIS A 12 -11.88 -11.73 -4.09
C HIS A 12 -11.85 -10.21 -4.30
N ALA A 13 -11.12 -9.46 -3.46
CA ALA A 13 -11.06 -8.01 -3.55
C ALA A 13 -10.48 -7.55 -4.89
N LYS A 14 -11.01 -6.44 -5.40
CA LYS A 14 -10.57 -5.81 -6.65
C LYS A 14 -10.34 -4.34 -6.44
N THR A 15 -9.24 -3.82 -6.98
CA THR A 15 -8.96 -2.38 -6.98
C THR A 15 -8.64 -1.85 -8.37
N VAL A 16 -8.95 -0.58 -8.58
CA VAL A 16 -8.61 0.17 -9.77
C VAL A 16 -7.94 1.46 -9.34
N PHE A 17 -6.72 1.68 -9.80
CA PHE A 17 -6.02 2.95 -9.69
C PHE A 17 -5.83 3.57 -11.07
N ASN A 18 -6.32 4.79 -11.25
CA ASN A 18 -6.08 5.59 -12.46
C ASN A 18 -5.64 6.99 -12.02
N GLY A 19 -4.37 7.31 -12.23
CA GLY A 19 -3.78 8.57 -11.81
C GLY A 19 -3.06 9.23 -12.98
N ARG A 20 -3.31 10.52 -13.19
CA ARG A 20 -2.73 11.28 -14.31
C ARG A 20 -2.07 12.55 -13.79
N ILE A 21 -0.78 12.70 -14.05
CA ILE A 21 -0.06 13.96 -13.83
C ILE A 21 0.02 14.71 -15.16
N LEU A 22 -0.56 15.90 -15.19
CA LEU A 22 -0.46 16.82 -16.31
C LEU A 22 0.49 17.97 -15.96
N VAL A 23 1.55 18.14 -16.74
CA VAL A 23 2.48 19.27 -16.62
C VAL A 23 2.30 20.17 -17.84
N ARG A 24 1.74 21.36 -17.61
CA ARG A 24 1.48 22.35 -18.66
C ARG A 24 2.79 22.97 -19.17
N LYS A 25 2.76 23.53 -20.38
CA LYS A 25 3.93 24.10 -21.07
C LYS A 25 4.73 25.12 -20.24
N ASP A 26 4.04 25.94 -19.47
CA ASP A 26 4.68 27.00 -18.66
C ASP A 26 5.07 26.53 -17.25
N ALA A 27 4.78 25.27 -16.90
CA ALA A 27 5.06 24.67 -15.59
C ALA A 27 6.49 24.12 -15.50
N GLN A 28 7.47 24.94 -15.87
CA GLN A 28 8.88 24.62 -15.73
C GLN A 28 9.24 24.41 -14.25
N LYS A 29 10.32 23.66 -14.00
CA LYS A 29 10.80 23.26 -12.67
C LYS A 29 9.81 22.44 -11.86
N THR A 30 8.75 21.90 -12.47
CA THR A 30 7.82 20.99 -11.79
C THR A 30 8.56 19.77 -11.26
N ASP A 31 8.39 19.50 -9.97
CA ASP A 31 8.81 18.26 -9.32
C ASP A 31 7.57 17.45 -8.93
N SER A 32 7.42 16.26 -9.51
CA SER A 32 6.28 15.38 -9.32
C SER A 32 6.66 13.91 -9.17
N LYS A 33 6.05 13.25 -8.19
CA LYS A 33 6.22 11.82 -7.94
C LYS A 33 4.89 11.17 -7.57
N GLN A 34 4.49 10.16 -8.33
CA GLN A 34 3.33 9.31 -8.02
C GLN A 34 3.79 7.88 -7.75
N THR A 35 3.55 7.37 -6.55
CA THR A 35 3.88 5.99 -6.16
C THR A 35 2.61 5.23 -5.82
N ASN A 36 2.36 4.12 -6.50
CA ASN A 36 1.27 3.19 -6.21
C ASN A 36 1.87 1.84 -5.81
N LYS A 37 1.61 1.35 -4.59
CA LYS A 37 2.07 0.03 -4.15
C LYS A 37 0.87 -0.83 -3.76
N ASN A 38 0.77 -2.03 -4.32
CA ASN A 38 -0.37 -2.91 -4.09
C ASN A 38 0.15 -4.25 -3.57
N LEU A 39 -0.40 -4.68 -2.44
CA LEU A 39 -0.11 -5.96 -1.79
C LEU A 39 -1.34 -6.87 -1.99
N LEU A 40 -1.12 -8.01 -2.63
CA LEU A 40 -2.10 -9.09 -2.76
C LEU A 40 -1.84 -10.08 -1.62
N LEU A 41 -2.86 -10.39 -0.82
CA LEU A 41 -2.84 -11.40 0.23
C LEU A 41 -3.38 -12.74 -0.26
N SER A 42 -4.19 -12.73 -1.33
CA SER A 42 -4.75 -13.91 -1.98
C SER A 42 -4.40 -13.95 -3.47
N ASP A 43 -4.40 -15.16 -4.04
CA ASP A 43 -4.24 -15.38 -5.49
C ASP A 43 -5.48 -14.95 -6.29
N THR A 44 -6.62 -14.78 -5.62
CA THR A 44 -7.91 -14.42 -6.21
C THR A 44 -8.17 -12.91 -6.24
N ALA A 45 -7.34 -12.11 -5.55
CA ALA A 45 -7.41 -10.67 -5.56
C ALA A 45 -6.84 -10.08 -6.87
N LEU A 46 -7.38 -8.93 -7.29
CA LEU A 46 -7.05 -8.32 -8.58
C LEU A 46 -6.77 -6.83 -8.49
N VAL A 47 -5.63 -6.42 -9.05
CA VAL A 47 -5.22 -5.01 -9.14
C VAL A 47 -5.17 -4.57 -10.59
N ASN A 48 -5.89 -3.51 -10.92
CA ASN A 48 -5.68 -2.75 -12.15
C ASN A 48 -5.08 -1.39 -11.80
N THR A 49 -3.92 -1.07 -12.35
CA THR A 49 -3.25 0.21 -12.10
C THR A 49 -2.77 0.82 -13.40
N ASN A 50 -3.15 2.08 -13.64
CA ASN A 50 -2.81 2.83 -14.84
C ASN A 50 -2.34 4.25 -14.47
N PRO A 51 -1.08 4.41 -14.03
CA PRO A 51 -0.50 5.72 -13.83
C PRO A 51 -0.07 6.33 -15.16
N GLN A 52 -0.34 7.63 -15.37
CA GLN A 52 -0.09 8.34 -16.64
C GLN A 52 0.67 9.64 -16.39
N LEU A 53 1.58 9.99 -17.30
CA LEU A 53 2.28 11.27 -17.34
C LEU A 53 2.00 11.95 -18.68
N GLU A 54 1.54 13.20 -18.62
CA GLU A 54 1.44 14.07 -19.78
C GLU A 54 2.24 15.33 -19.51
N ILE A 55 3.38 15.47 -20.20
CA ILE A 55 4.37 16.49 -19.90
C ILE A 55 4.58 17.35 -21.14
N TYR A 56 4.33 18.65 -20.99
CA TYR A 56 4.51 19.66 -22.04
C TYR A 56 5.63 20.67 -21.71
N ALA A 57 6.41 20.44 -20.65
CA ALA A 57 7.50 21.28 -20.20
C ALA A 57 8.82 20.47 -20.13
N ASP A 58 9.93 21.09 -20.54
CA ASP A 58 11.21 20.40 -20.71
C ASP A 58 12.02 20.29 -19.40
N ASP A 59 12.01 21.35 -18.58
CA ASP A 59 12.85 21.45 -17.39
C ASP A 59 12.10 20.96 -16.15
N VAL A 60 11.78 19.67 -16.10
CA VAL A 60 10.96 19.07 -15.04
C VAL A 60 11.53 17.76 -14.51
N LYS A 61 11.11 17.38 -13.31
CA LYS A 61 11.38 16.07 -12.70
C LYS A 61 10.05 15.40 -12.41
N CYS A 62 9.64 14.46 -13.24
CA CYS A 62 8.37 13.77 -13.08
C CYS A 62 8.59 12.26 -13.11
N THR A 63 8.12 11.57 -12.08
CA THR A 63 8.18 10.11 -12.00
C THR A 63 6.83 9.55 -11.60
N HIS A 64 6.50 8.40 -12.16
CA HIS A 64 5.43 7.56 -11.63
C HIS A 64 5.92 6.12 -11.52
N GLY A 65 5.35 5.35 -10.60
CA GLY A 65 5.69 3.94 -10.44
C GLY A 65 4.56 3.20 -9.76
N ALA A 66 4.28 2.01 -10.27
CA ALA A 66 3.33 1.07 -9.68
C ALA A 66 4.04 -0.26 -9.40
N THR A 67 3.82 -0.83 -8.21
CA THR A 67 4.27 -2.18 -7.87
C THR A 67 3.06 -3.02 -7.44
N ILE A 68 3.06 -4.29 -7.83
CA ILE A 68 2.08 -5.29 -7.41
C ILE A 68 2.90 -6.50 -6.96
N GLY A 69 2.60 -7.04 -5.79
CA GLY A 69 3.30 -8.20 -5.25
C GLY A 69 2.58 -8.81 -4.06
N GLN A 70 3.08 -9.96 -3.62
CA GLN A 70 2.61 -10.67 -2.44
C GLN A 70 3.60 -10.51 -1.28
N LEU A 71 3.26 -11.05 -0.11
CA LEU A 71 4.17 -11.11 1.02
C LEU A 71 5.42 -11.93 0.67
N ASP A 72 6.58 -11.49 1.17
CA ASP A 72 7.85 -12.20 0.96
C ASP A 72 7.89 -13.45 1.85
N GLU A 73 7.79 -14.62 1.22
CA GLU A 73 7.84 -15.92 1.89
C GLU A 73 9.12 -16.11 2.73
N SER A 74 10.24 -15.51 2.33
CA SER A 74 11.49 -15.58 3.09
C SER A 74 11.41 -14.78 4.40
N MET A 75 10.69 -13.65 4.40
CA MET A 75 10.41 -12.88 5.62
C MET A 75 9.42 -13.61 6.52
N ILE A 76 8.38 -14.23 5.95
CA ILE A 76 7.45 -15.07 6.72
C ILE A 76 8.21 -16.21 7.38
N PHE A 77 9.02 -16.94 6.61
CA PHE A 77 9.87 -18.01 7.13
C PHE A 77 10.81 -17.52 8.24
N TYR A 78 11.44 -16.35 8.04
CA TYR A 78 12.32 -15.76 9.04
C TYR A 78 11.58 -15.45 10.34
N LEU A 79 10.41 -14.81 10.29
CA LEU A 79 9.60 -14.51 11.48
C LEU A 79 9.15 -15.78 12.19
N ARG A 80 8.73 -16.80 11.43
CA ARG A 80 8.35 -18.11 11.96
C ARG A 80 9.51 -18.82 12.65
N SER A 81 10.73 -18.72 12.12
CA SER A 81 11.94 -19.28 12.76
C SER A 81 12.23 -18.66 14.13
N ARG A 82 11.64 -17.49 14.43
CA ARG A 82 11.73 -16.79 15.71
C ARG A 82 10.54 -17.04 16.63
N GLY A 83 9.69 -18.01 16.31
CA GLY A 83 8.55 -18.42 17.15
C GLY A 83 7.27 -17.63 16.91
N ILE A 84 7.21 -16.78 15.89
CA ILE A 84 5.98 -16.06 15.51
C ILE A 84 5.10 -17.00 14.69
N GLY A 85 3.81 -17.10 15.03
CA GLY A 85 2.84 -17.89 14.26
C GLY A 85 2.74 -17.43 12.80
N ALA A 86 2.29 -18.30 11.89
CA ALA A 86 2.19 -17.96 10.47
C ALA A 86 1.28 -16.75 10.22
N VAL A 87 0.05 -16.81 10.74
CA VAL A 87 -0.94 -15.72 10.64
C VAL A 87 -0.42 -14.43 11.28
N ALA A 88 0.16 -14.52 12.48
CA ALA A 88 0.76 -13.36 13.14
C ALA A 88 1.93 -12.75 12.33
N ALA A 89 2.71 -13.56 11.61
CA ALA A 89 3.79 -13.08 10.75
C ALA A 89 3.25 -12.34 9.52
N GLU A 90 2.20 -12.88 8.88
CA GLU A 90 1.52 -12.25 7.76
C GLU A 90 0.89 -10.91 8.19
N HIS A 91 0.13 -10.90 9.29
CA HIS A 91 -0.44 -9.67 9.86
C HIS A 91 0.62 -8.63 10.20
N LEU A 92 1.77 -9.05 10.74
CA LEU A 92 2.86 -8.12 11.06
C LEU A 92 3.44 -7.47 9.80
N LEU A 93 3.67 -8.24 8.74
CA LEU A 93 4.20 -7.71 7.48
C LEU A 93 3.17 -6.83 6.77
N THR A 94 1.89 -7.23 6.76
CA THR A 94 0.78 -6.44 6.22
C THR A 94 0.59 -5.13 6.99
N TYR A 95 0.64 -5.17 8.32
CA TYR A 95 0.63 -3.98 9.18
C TYR A 95 1.80 -3.06 8.84
N ALA A 96 3.02 -3.59 8.75
CA ALA A 96 4.19 -2.78 8.40
C ALA A 96 4.05 -2.11 7.02
N PHE A 97 3.48 -2.82 6.03
CA PHE A 97 3.19 -2.27 4.72
C PHE A 97 2.18 -1.12 4.78
N ALA A 98 1.05 -1.30 5.48
CA ALA A 98 0.00 -0.29 5.60
C ALA A 98 0.45 0.90 6.46
N ASN A 99 1.12 0.65 7.58
CA ASN A 99 1.52 1.67 8.54
C ASN A 99 2.52 2.70 7.97
N ASP A 100 3.30 2.39 6.92
CA ASP A 100 4.15 3.39 6.25
C ASP A 100 3.35 4.59 5.68
N ILE A 101 2.07 4.41 5.30
CA ILE A 101 1.24 5.56 4.91
C ILE A 101 0.62 6.27 6.13
N VAL A 102 0.15 5.52 7.13
CA VAL A 102 -0.46 6.08 8.34
C VAL A 102 0.56 6.88 9.16
N GLY A 103 1.80 6.39 9.28
CA GLY A 103 2.89 7.07 9.97
C GLY A 103 3.25 8.46 9.42
N ARG A 104 2.84 8.78 8.18
CA ARG A 104 3.05 10.11 7.57
C ARG A 104 2.03 11.16 8.01
N ILE A 105 0.91 10.74 8.60
CA ILE A 105 -0.17 11.63 9.04
C ILE A 105 0.36 12.53 10.15
N GLN A 106 0.33 13.85 9.95
CA GLN A 106 0.93 14.80 10.90
C GLN A 106 0.09 15.01 12.16
N VAL A 107 -1.22 14.82 12.07
CA VAL A 107 -2.16 14.97 13.19
C VAL A 107 -2.07 13.74 14.11
N PRO A 108 -1.52 13.86 15.33
CA PRO A 108 -1.24 12.69 16.18
C PRO A 108 -2.49 11.89 16.54
N ALA A 109 -3.57 12.57 16.96
CA ALA A 109 -4.83 11.90 17.33
C ALA A 109 -5.44 11.10 16.17
N LEU A 110 -5.34 11.60 14.93
CA LEU A 110 -5.80 10.88 13.75
C LEU A 110 -4.89 9.68 13.43
N ARG A 111 -3.58 9.86 13.56
CA ARG A 111 -2.61 8.79 13.36
C ARG A 111 -2.82 7.64 14.35
N GLU A 112 -2.99 7.95 15.63
CA GLU A 112 -3.26 6.96 16.68
C GLU A 112 -4.57 6.23 16.41
N SER A 113 -5.66 6.97 16.12
CA SER A 113 -6.95 6.37 15.80
C SER A 113 -6.89 5.44 14.58
N LEU A 114 -6.12 5.80 13.54
CA LEU A 114 -5.96 4.96 12.35
C LEU A 114 -5.03 3.76 12.59
N ASN A 115 -4.02 3.90 13.45
CA ASN A 115 -3.19 2.75 13.86
C ASN A 115 -4.02 1.73 14.62
N ASP A 116 -4.85 2.19 15.57
CA ASP A 116 -5.75 1.31 16.30
C ASP A 116 -6.72 0.62 15.33
N TYR A 117 -7.31 1.38 14.40
CA TYR A 117 -8.18 0.81 13.37
C TYR A 117 -7.46 -0.26 12.53
N LEU A 118 -6.23 -0.01 12.08
CA LEU A 118 -5.44 -0.99 11.31
C LEU A 118 -5.18 -2.26 12.12
N VAL A 119 -4.79 -2.14 13.39
CA VAL A 119 -4.51 -3.29 14.26
C VAL A 119 -5.77 -4.12 14.49
N HIS A 120 -6.93 -3.47 14.70
CA HIS A 120 -8.19 -4.19 14.86
C HIS A 120 -8.61 -4.87 13.56
N ARG A 121 -8.53 -4.17 12.43
CA ARG A 121 -8.93 -4.72 11.12
C ARG A 121 -8.14 -5.98 10.74
N LEU A 122 -6.85 -6.02 11.09
CA LEU A 122 -5.97 -7.16 10.85
C LEU A 122 -6.07 -8.25 11.93
N ARG A 123 -6.71 -7.98 13.08
CA ARG A 123 -6.99 -8.99 14.11
C ARG A 123 -8.34 -9.66 13.93
N ASP A 124 -9.34 -8.94 13.40
CA ASP A 124 -10.69 -9.48 13.23
C ASP A 124 -10.75 -10.60 12.18
N GLU A 125 -9.73 -10.74 11.31
CA GLU A 125 -9.56 -11.88 10.40
C GLU A 125 -9.23 -13.21 11.15
N ASP A 126 -8.80 -13.16 12.42
CA ASP A 126 -8.58 -14.36 13.25
C ASP A 126 -9.87 -14.94 13.87
N VAL A 127 -10.97 -14.17 13.98
CA VAL A 127 -12.13 -14.58 14.80
C VAL A 127 -13.21 -15.33 14.01
N SER A 128 -13.15 -15.35 12.68
CA SER A 128 -14.16 -16.00 11.84
C SER A 128 -13.96 -17.50 11.58
N GLU A 129 -12.84 -18.10 11.97
CA GLU A 129 -12.56 -19.53 11.71
C GLU A 129 -12.56 -20.44 12.96
N GLU A 130 -12.78 -19.92 14.17
CA GLU A 130 -12.81 -20.73 15.41
C GLU A 130 -14.22 -21.03 15.97
N VAL A 131 -15.27 -20.94 15.15
CA VAL A 131 -16.62 -21.38 15.53
C VAL A 131 -17.15 -22.39 14.51
N ILE A 132 -16.86 -23.67 14.76
CA ILE A 132 -17.75 -24.85 14.76
C ILE A 132 -17.01 -26.03 15.40
#